data_AF-A0A853CBH8-F1
#
_entry.id   AF-A0A853CBH8-F1
#
_cell.length_a   1.000
_cell.length_b   1.000
_cell.length_c   1.000
_cell.angle_alpha   90.00
_cell.angle_beta   90.00
_cell.angle_gamma   90.00
#
_symmetry.space_group_name_H-M   'P 1'
#
loop_
_entity.id
_entity.type
_entity.pdbx_description
1 polymer ?
#
loop_
_entity_poly.entity_id
_entity_poly.type
_entity_poly.pdbx_seq_one_letter_code
_entity_poly.pdbx_strand_id
1 'polypeptide(L)'
;MSTDQSTLLTPDQLLDELEVLAAVEHAMVVEWLTVGCALGMDLPPEDGGPLTDAARDAAGAAASIAQDEMRHLSRVCRVLADAGRSPSLDRAAAVTGPAGVLDLTPPTVADAPALIAREEALAAAVDWNYARLLPSAAVVDGAQDVLQDGGTHAAGAAALRRALGDPPPADAVRVRRRTAADASEQRLLDAGDSGYAVVADALRQWLGAADPFAGGGFRQLAVRAMGHLDELDRLQAQRGLLPAFTVP
;
A
#
# COMPACT_ATOMS: atom_id res chain seq x y z
N MET A 1 8.45 -36.27 3.61
CA MET A 1 8.35 -34.80 3.70
C MET A 1 9.68 -34.32 4.26
N SER A 2 10.59 -33.87 3.39
CA SER A 2 11.82 -33.23 3.85
C SER A 2 11.44 -31.91 4.53
N THR A 3 11.79 -31.79 5.81
CA THR A 3 11.89 -30.49 6.46
C THR A 3 12.98 -29.73 5.72
N ASP A 4 12.56 -28.84 4.82
CA ASP A 4 13.44 -27.90 4.15
C ASP A 4 14.11 -27.09 5.26
N GLN A 5 15.40 -27.33 5.50
CA GLN A 5 16.16 -26.54 6.44
C GLN A 5 16.28 -25.17 5.80
N SER A 6 15.39 -24.26 6.20
CA SER A 6 15.45 -22.85 5.84
C SER A 6 16.84 -22.35 6.20
N THR A 7 17.68 -22.25 5.19
CA THR A 7 19.07 -21.83 5.37
C THR A 7 19.01 -20.37 5.80
N LEU A 8 19.63 -20.05 6.93
CA LEU A 8 19.67 -18.67 7.43
C LEU A 8 20.33 -17.77 6.38
N LEU A 9 19.72 -16.62 6.14
CA LEU A 9 20.24 -15.63 5.21
C LEU A 9 21.48 -14.97 5.81
N THR A 10 22.43 -14.61 4.94
CA THR A 10 23.50 -13.67 5.29
C THR A 10 22.95 -12.25 5.46
N PRO A 11 23.69 -11.32 6.10
CA PRO A 11 23.30 -9.92 6.21
C PRO A 11 22.91 -9.29 4.86
N ASP A 12 23.74 -9.45 3.84
CA ASP A 12 23.48 -8.86 2.52
C ASP A 12 22.22 -9.44 1.88
N GLN A 13 22.01 -10.76 1.99
CA GLN A 13 20.80 -11.41 1.47
C GLN A 13 19.54 -10.97 2.20
N LEU A 14 19.59 -10.77 3.52
CA LEU A 14 18.45 -10.25 4.25
C LEU A 14 18.16 -8.80 3.85
N LEU A 15 19.19 -7.97 3.66
CA LEU A 15 19.00 -6.60 3.18
C LEU A 15 18.39 -6.56 1.78
N ASP A 16 18.84 -7.42 0.85
CA ASP A 16 18.23 -7.54 -0.49
C ASP A 16 16.74 -7.94 -0.40
N GLU A 17 16.39 -8.86 0.50
CA GLU A 17 15.00 -9.26 0.74
C GLU A 17 14.16 -8.14 1.39
N LEU A 18 14.76 -7.33 2.27
CA LEU A 18 14.10 -6.16 2.85
C LEU A 18 13.87 -5.06 1.80
N GLU A 19 14.76 -4.90 0.80
CA GLU A 19 14.52 -4.00 -0.35
C GLU A 19 13.30 -4.46 -1.17
N VAL A 20 13.18 -5.76 -1.43
CA VAL A 20 11.99 -6.33 -2.09
C VAL A 20 10.74 -6.10 -1.24
N LEU A 21 10.83 -6.35 0.07
CA LEU A 21 9.72 -6.16 0.99
C LEU A 21 9.26 -4.70 1.05
N ALA A 22 10.17 -3.73 1.04
CA ALA A 22 9.82 -2.31 0.94
C ALA A 22 9.01 -2.00 -0.33
N ALA A 23 9.38 -2.58 -1.48
CA ALA A 23 8.63 -2.39 -2.71
C ALA A 23 7.22 -3.05 -2.66
N VAL A 24 7.09 -4.17 -1.96
CA VAL A 24 5.79 -4.83 -1.70
C VAL A 24 4.94 -3.98 -0.76
N GLU A 25 5.50 -3.47 0.33
CA GLU A 25 4.80 -2.58 1.28
C GLU A 25 4.29 -1.32 0.57
N HIS A 26 5.11 -0.71 -0.29
CA HIS A 26 4.66 0.43 -1.09
C HIS A 26 3.51 0.06 -2.02
N ALA A 27 3.52 -1.14 -2.62
CA ALA A 27 2.40 -1.62 -3.41
C ALA A 27 1.13 -1.82 -2.56
N MET A 28 1.26 -2.37 -1.36
CA MET A 28 0.14 -2.55 -0.44
C MET A 28 -0.46 -1.21 0.02
N VAL A 29 0.37 -0.18 0.27
CA VAL A 29 -0.13 1.19 0.53
C VAL A 29 -1.04 1.64 -0.60
N VAL A 30 -0.60 1.49 -1.86
CA VAL A 30 -1.36 1.89 -3.04
C VAL A 30 -2.63 1.04 -3.23
N GLU A 31 -2.56 -0.27 -2.96
CA GLU A 31 -3.69 -1.19 -2.98
C GLU A 31 -4.78 -0.70 -2.01
N TRP A 32 -4.43 -0.48 -0.73
CA TRP A 32 -5.38 -0.09 0.29
C TRP A 32 -5.93 1.32 0.11
N LEU A 33 -5.13 2.28 -0.38
CA LEU A 33 -5.63 3.59 -0.78
C LEU A 33 -6.62 3.49 -1.94
N THR A 34 -6.34 2.63 -2.92
CA THR A 34 -7.25 2.37 -4.04
C THR A 34 -8.55 1.76 -3.54
N VAL A 35 -8.49 0.76 -2.64
CA VAL A 35 -9.67 0.13 -2.04
C VAL A 35 -10.50 1.17 -1.28
N GLY A 36 -9.86 1.99 -0.44
CA GLY A 36 -10.53 3.08 0.27
C GLY A 36 -11.23 4.05 -0.68
N CYS A 37 -10.56 4.46 -1.76
CA CYS A 37 -11.16 5.27 -2.81
C CYS A 37 -12.37 4.56 -3.45
N ALA A 38 -12.27 3.28 -3.80
CA ALA A 38 -13.37 2.51 -4.40
C ALA A 38 -14.59 2.41 -3.46
N LEU A 39 -14.35 2.38 -2.15
CA LEU A 39 -15.38 2.40 -1.10
C LEU A 39 -15.95 3.81 -0.82
N GLY A 40 -15.44 4.85 -1.49
CA GLY A 40 -15.90 6.22 -1.31
C GLY A 40 -15.40 6.89 -0.04
N MET A 41 -14.22 6.51 0.43
CA MET A 41 -13.52 7.19 1.53
C MET A 41 -13.48 8.72 1.29
N ASP A 42 -13.70 9.48 2.36
CA ASP A 42 -13.68 10.95 2.42
C ASP A 42 -14.65 11.71 1.50
N LEU A 43 -15.66 11.00 0.95
CA LEU A 43 -16.75 11.63 0.21
C LEU A 43 -18.06 11.62 1.00
N PRO A 44 -18.87 12.67 0.86
CA PRO A 44 -20.24 12.63 1.32
C PRO A 44 -21.09 11.69 0.44
N PRO A 45 -22.21 11.14 0.96
CA PRO A 45 -23.09 10.21 0.24
C PRO A 45 -23.52 10.68 -1.17
N GLU A 46 -23.83 11.97 -1.30
CA GLU A 46 -24.26 12.63 -2.55
C GLU A 46 -23.18 12.65 -3.64
N ASP A 47 -21.90 12.62 -3.23
CA ASP A 47 -20.74 12.70 -4.12
C ASP A 47 -20.11 11.33 -4.41
N GLY A 48 -20.74 10.25 -3.95
CA GLY A 48 -20.21 8.91 -4.16
C GLY A 48 -19.64 8.25 -2.90
N GLY A 49 -19.85 8.85 -1.72
CA GLY A 49 -19.48 8.27 -0.45
C GLY A 49 -20.33 7.06 -0.03
N PRO A 50 -19.95 6.40 1.08
CA PRO A 50 -20.66 5.25 1.63
C PRO A 50 -22.07 5.61 2.10
N LEU A 51 -23.06 4.83 1.65
CA LEU A 51 -24.49 5.03 1.98
C LEU A 51 -24.93 4.33 3.26
N THR A 52 -24.16 3.34 3.72
CA THR A 52 -24.46 2.52 4.90
C THR A 52 -23.33 2.62 5.92
N ASP A 53 -23.62 2.32 7.19
CA ASP A 53 -22.61 2.29 8.25
C ASP A 53 -21.54 1.22 7.95
N ALA A 54 -21.95 0.05 7.46
CA ALA A 54 -21.05 -1.02 7.05
C ALA A 54 -20.05 -0.58 5.96
N ALA A 55 -20.52 0.14 4.93
CA ALA A 55 -19.64 0.67 3.89
C ALA A 55 -18.70 1.76 4.42
N ARG A 56 -19.17 2.58 5.38
CA ARG A 56 -18.33 3.60 6.05
C ARG A 56 -17.25 2.96 6.92
N ASP A 57 -17.60 1.92 7.67
CA ASP A 57 -16.67 1.15 8.48
C ASP A 57 -15.63 0.45 7.61
N ALA A 58 -16.03 -0.09 6.45
CA ALA A 58 -15.12 -0.70 5.49
C ALA A 58 -14.14 0.33 4.89
N ALA A 59 -14.63 1.51 4.49
CA ALA A 59 -13.78 2.60 4.01
C ALA A 59 -12.78 3.05 5.09
N GLY A 60 -13.25 3.20 6.34
CA GLY A 60 -12.39 3.51 7.49
C GLY A 60 -11.37 2.42 7.80
N ALA A 61 -11.73 1.15 7.65
CA ALA A 61 -10.81 0.03 7.81
C ALA A 61 -9.71 0.06 6.74
N ALA A 62 -10.07 0.24 5.47
CA ALA A 62 -9.09 0.38 4.38
C ALA A 62 -8.14 1.57 4.62
N ALA A 63 -8.65 2.71 5.09
CA ALA A 63 -7.84 3.87 5.45
C ALA A 63 -6.84 3.56 6.57
N SER A 64 -7.30 2.87 7.63
CA SER A 64 -6.45 2.49 8.75
C SER A 64 -5.34 1.54 8.30
N ILE A 65 -5.67 0.54 7.47
CA ILE A 65 -4.70 -0.42 6.96
C ILE A 65 -3.67 0.30 6.08
N ALA A 66 -4.09 1.18 5.16
CA ALA A 66 -3.16 1.97 4.36
C ALA A 66 -2.15 2.75 5.22
N GLN A 67 -2.60 3.33 6.35
CA GLN A 67 -1.70 4.01 7.28
C GLN A 67 -0.76 3.06 8.02
N ASP A 68 -1.21 1.85 8.35
CA ASP A 68 -0.38 0.81 8.93
C ASP A 68 0.72 0.38 7.95
N GLU A 69 0.38 0.17 6.67
CA GLU A 69 1.38 -0.15 5.62
C GLU A 69 2.37 0.99 5.39
N MET A 70 1.93 2.26 5.45
CA MET A 70 2.85 3.39 5.39
C MET A 70 3.85 3.37 6.56
N ARG A 71 3.44 2.89 7.74
CA ARG A 71 4.34 2.73 8.89
C ARG A 71 5.27 1.53 8.70
N HIS A 72 4.78 0.40 8.18
CA HIS A 72 5.61 -0.76 7.84
C HIS A 72 6.68 -0.39 6.83
N LEU A 73 6.30 0.21 5.70
CA LEU A 73 7.21 0.75 4.70
C LEU A 73 8.27 1.66 5.33
N SER A 74 7.85 2.65 6.12
CA SER A 74 8.79 3.57 6.77
C SER A 74 9.77 2.87 7.70
N ARG A 75 9.35 1.81 8.40
CA ARG A 75 10.22 1.03 9.29
C ARG A 75 11.23 0.19 8.51
N VAL A 76 10.78 -0.50 7.46
CA VAL A 76 11.67 -1.27 6.57
C VAL A 76 12.71 -0.36 5.91
N CYS A 77 12.27 0.76 5.34
CA CYS A 77 13.16 1.76 4.74
C CYS A 77 14.20 2.30 5.74
N ARG A 78 13.82 2.46 7.01
CA ARG A 78 14.75 2.92 8.04
C ARG A 78 15.82 1.89 8.35
N VAL A 79 15.46 0.60 8.48
CA VAL A 79 16.45 -0.48 8.66
C VAL A 79 17.43 -0.52 7.49
N LEU A 80 16.94 -0.36 6.26
CA LEU A 80 17.78 -0.26 5.07
C LEU A 80 18.74 0.93 5.15
N ALA A 81 18.23 2.12 5.47
CA ALA A 81 19.05 3.34 5.60
C ALA A 81 20.11 3.21 6.70
N ASP A 82 19.75 2.67 7.86
CA ASP A 82 20.66 2.46 8.99
C ASP A 82 21.77 1.43 8.64
N ALA A 83 21.47 0.48 7.75
CA ALA A 83 22.46 -0.44 7.16
C ALA A 83 23.27 0.17 5.99
N GLY A 84 23.08 1.45 5.67
CA GLY A 84 23.77 2.14 4.59
C GLY A 84 23.25 1.83 3.17
N ARG A 85 22.11 1.16 3.05
CA ARG A 85 21.42 0.97 1.76
C ARG A 85 20.58 2.21 1.43
N SER A 86 20.36 2.46 0.15
CA SER A 86 19.38 3.47 -0.27
C SER A 86 17.99 2.86 -0.20
N PRO A 87 17.05 3.42 0.58
CA PRO A 87 15.70 2.90 0.64
C PRO A 87 15.04 2.94 -0.74
N SER A 88 14.58 1.79 -1.24
CA SER A 88 13.75 1.77 -2.44
C SER A 88 12.32 2.17 -2.06
N LEU A 89 11.78 3.11 -2.84
CA LEU A 89 10.35 3.43 -2.87
C LEU A 89 9.78 3.05 -4.23
N ASP A 90 10.42 2.12 -4.94
CA ASP A 90 9.80 1.53 -6.13
C ASP A 90 8.59 0.71 -5.69
N ARG A 91 7.71 0.39 -6.63
CA ARG A 91 6.55 -0.45 -6.36
C ARG A 91 6.69 -1.83 -6.97
N ALA A 92 6.51 -2.86 -6.16
CA ALA A 92 6.48 -4.24 -6.64
C ALA A 92 5.23 -4.47 -7.52
N ALA A 93 5.42 -5.13 -8.67
CA ALA A 93 4.31 -5.53 -9.53
C ALA A 93 3.65 -6.85 -9.08
N ALA A 94 4.34 -7.63 -8.24
CA ALA A 94 3.87 -8.93 -7.77
C ALA A 94 4.49 -9.31 -6.43
N VAL A 95 3.80 -10.16 -5.68
CA VAL A 95 4.28 -10.75 -4.42
C VAL A 95 4.26 -12.28 -4.52
N THR A 96 5.32 -12.91 -4.03
CA THR A 96 5.36 -14.37 -3.91
C THR A 96 4.76 -14.78 -2.58
N GLY A 97 3.81 -15.71 -2.60
CA GLY A 97 3.21 -16.29 -1.41
C GLY A 97 3.16 -17.82 -1.47
N PRO A 98 2.57 -18.47 -0.46
CA PRO A 98 2.51 -19.92 -0.37
C PRO A 98 1.66 -20.56 -1.48
N ALA A 99 0.74 -19.81 -2.08
CA ALA A 99 -0.13 -20.25 -3.16
C ALA A 99 0.41 -19.94 -4.57
N GLY A 100 1.57 -19.27 -4.67
CA GLY A 100 2.16 -18.83 -5.94
C GLY A 100 2.43 -17.33 -5.97
N VAL A 101 2.59 -16.79 -7.18
CA VAL A 101 2.84 -15.36 -7.42
C VAL A 101 1.51 -14.65 -7.64
N LEU A 102 1.27 -13.58 -6.88
CA LEU A 102 0.07 -12.76 -6.95
C LEU A 102 0.39 -11.39 -7.54
N ASP A 103 -0.54 -10.85 -8.32
CA ASP A 103 -0.44 -9.56 -8.98
C ASP A 103 -0.78 -8.42 -8.01
N LEU A 104 0.15 -7.49 -7.80
CA LEU A 104 -0.01 -6.30 -6.94
C LEU A 104 -0.44 -5.05 -7.73
N THR A 105 -0.84 -5.20 -8.99
CA THR A 105 -1.44 -4.10 -9.71
C THR A 105 -2.75 -3.68 -9.04
N PRO A 106 -2.94 -2.38 -8.80
CA PRO A 106 -4.11 -1.88 -8.10
C PRO A 106 -5.44 -2.36 -8.70
N PRO A 107 -6.46 -2.69 -7.89
CA PRO A 107 -7.65 -3.36 -8.35
C PRO A 107 -8.43 -2.50 -9.35
N THR A 108 -9.13 -3.20 -10.23
CA THR A 108 -10.04 -2.63 -11.22
C THR A 108 -11.48 -2.91 -10.85
N VAL A 109 -12.40 -2.30 -11.59
CA VAL A 109 -13.84 -2.59 -11.49
C VAL A 109 -14.16 -4.08 -11.65
N ALA A 110 -13.41 -4.77 -12.52
CA ALA A 110 -13.64 -6.18 -12.79
C ALA A 110 -13.34 -7.06 -11.57
N ASP A 111 -12.50 -6.58 -10.66
CA ASP A 111 -12.08 -7.29 -9.46
C ASP A 111 -13.08 -7.14 -8.31
N ALA A 112 -14.03 -6.19 -8.39
CA ALA A 112 -14.98 -5.91 -7.31
C ALA A 112 -15.72 -7.16 -6.76
N PRO A 113 -16.19 -8.12 -7.58
CA PRO A 113 -16.84 -9.33 -7.07
C PRO A 113 -15.90 -10.25 -6.26
N ALA A 114 -14.59 -10.17 -6.49
CA ALA A 114 -13.57 -11.00 -5.86
C ALA A 114 -12.66 -10.20 -4.91
N LEU A 115 -12.97 -8.93 -4.65
CA LEU A 115 -12.09 -8.00 -3.95
C LEU A 115 -11.62 -8.55 -2.60
N ILE A 116 -12.56 -8.99 -1.75
CA ILE A 116 -12.22 -9.54 -0.43
C ILE A 116 -11.29 -10.74 -0.53
N ALA A 117 -11.56 -11.67 -1.46
CA ALA A 117 -10.73 -12.85 -1.64
C ALA A 117 -9.32 -12.48 -2.16
N ARG A 118 -9.23 -11.48 -3.03
CA ARG A 118 -7.97 -10.91 -3.51
C ARG A 118 -7.17 -10.29 -2.35
N GLU A 119 -7.78 -9.38 -1.59
CA GLU A 119 -7.08 -8.68 -0.49
C GLU A 119 -6.55 -9.66 0.56
N GLU A 120 -7.30 -10.73 0.85
CA GLU A 120 -6.83 -11.75 1.77
C GLU A 120 -5.70 -12.62 1.22
N ALA A 121 -5.72 -12.93 -0.07
CA ALA A 121 -4.64 -13.65 -0.71
C ALA A 121 -3.35 -12.82 -0.69
N LEU A 122 -3.45 -11.53 -1.01
CA LEU A 122 -2.33 -10.58 -0.93
C LEU A 122 -1.81 -10.48 0.51
N ALA A 123 -2.69 -10.19 1.47
CA ALA A 123 -2.34 -10.08 2.88
C ALA A 123 -1.63 -11.34 3.41
N ALA A 124 -2.15 -12.53 3.10
CA ALA A 124 -1.52 -13.79 3.48
C ALA A 124 -0.14 -14.00 2.83
N ALA A 125 0.05 -13.55 1.58
CA ALA A 125 1.33 -13.62 0.90
C ALA A 125 2.37 -12.67 1.54
N VAL A 126 1.97 -11.46 1.93
CA VAL A 126 2.87 -10.52 2.62
C VAL A 126 3.24 -11.04 4.01
N ASP A 127 2.27 -11.47 4.82
CA ASP A 127 2.53 -12.07 6.14
C ASP A 127 3.45 -13.30 6.05
N TRP A 128 3.31 -14.10 4.98
CA TRP A 128 4.21 -15.22 4.72
C TRP A 128 5.65 -14.76 4.45
N ASN A 129 5.87 -13.65 3.74
CA ASN A 129 7.21 -13.11 3.52
C ASN A 129 7.85 -12.65 4.84
N TYR A 130 7.10 -11.94 5.69
CA TYR A 130 7.56 -11.58 7.03
C TYR A 130 7.98 -12.81 7.84
N ALA A 131 7.09 -13.81 7.91
CA ALA A 131 7.36 -15.04 8.64
C ALA A 131 8.57 -15.83 8.10
N ARG A 132 8.77 -15.82 6.78
CA ARG A 132 9.93 -16.47 6.12
C ARG A 132 11.24 -15.79 6.48
N LEU A 133 11.27 -14.47 6.58
CA LEU A 133 12.49 -13.69 6.83
C LEU A 133 12.86 -13.65 8.32
N LEU A 134 11.88 -13.72 9.22
CA LEU A 134 12.06 -13.62 10.66
C LEU A 134 13.18 -14.49 11.26
N PRO A 135 13.37 -15.77 10.86
CA PRO A 135 14.46 -16.60 11.39
C PRO A 135 15.86 -16.02 11.17
N SER A 136 16.03 -15.18 10.14
CA SER A 136 17.32 -14.54 9.81
C SER A 136 17.46 -13.15 10.43
N ALA A 137 16.43 -12.60 11.10
CA ALA A 137 16.39 -11.21 11.51
C ALA A 137 17.56 -10.76 12.40
N ALA A 138 18.13 -11.66 13.20
CA ALA A 138 19.26 -11.34 14.09
C ALA A 138 20.56 -10.95 13.36
N VAL A 139 20.66 -11.14 12.05
CA VAL A 139 21.87 -10.82 11.27
C VAL A 139 21.94 -9.35 10.81
N VAL A 140 20.85 -8.59 10.97
CA VAL A 140 20.76 -7.16 10.66
C VAL A 140 20.16 -6.43 11.86
N ASP A 141 20.82 -5.37 12.34
CA ASP A 141 20.34 -4.58 13.47
C ASP A 141 18.98 -3.94 13.16
N GLY A 142 18.07 -3.93 14.14
CA GLY A 142 16.71 -3.41 13.99
C GLY A 142 15.75 -4.26 13.15
N ALA A 143 16.21 -5.27 12.40
CA ALA A 143 15.34 -6.09 11.54
C ALA A 143 14.35 -6.96 12.34
N GLN A 144 14.71 -7.39 13.56
CA GLN A 144 13.85 -8.21 14.42
C GLN A 144 12.50 -7.54 14.70
N ASP A 145 12.50 -6.28 15.14
CA ASP A 145 11.28 -5.57 15.52
C ASP A 145 10.39 -5.33 14.30
N VAL A 146 11.00 -4.96 13.17
CA VAL A 146 10.27 -4.75 11.90
C VAL A 146 9.63 -6.04 11.41
N LEU A 147 10.39 -7.15 11.42
CA LEU A 147 9.90 -8.42 10.90
C LEU A 147 8.84 -9.08 11.80
N GLN A 148 8.92 -8.86 13.11
CA GLN A 148 7.96 -9.38 14.07
C GLN A 148 6.62 -8.63 14.04
N ASP A 149 6.67 -7.31 13.86
CA ASP A 149 5.46 -6.47 13.84
C ASP A 149 4.74 -6.49 12.47
N GLY A 150 5.45 -6.77 11.37
CA GLY A 150 4.89 -6.64 10.03
C GLY A 150 3.93 -7.75 9.59
N GLY A 151 3.83 -8.87 10.32
CA GLY A 151 2.93 -9.99 9.98
C GLY A 151 1.45 -9.77 10.37
N THR A 152 0.91 -8.57 10.14
CA THR A 152 -0.44 -8.17 10.60
C THR A 152 -1.44 -7.93 9.47
N HIS A 153 -1.06 -8.15 8.21
CA HIS A 153 -1.88 -7.83 7.04
C HIS A 153 -3.18 -8.64 7.01
N ALA A 154 -3.12 -9.94 7.33
CA ALA A 154 -4.29 -10.81 7.30
C ALA A 154 -5.36 -10.36 8.32
N ALA A 155 -4.94 -9.77 9.44
CA ALA A 155 -5.88 -9.19 10.41
C ALA A 155 -6.60 -7.96 9.83
N GLY A 156 -5.89 -7.13 9.06
CA GLY A 156 -6.47 -6.01 8.30
C GLY A 156 -7.50 -6.48 7.27
N ALA A 157 -7.13 -7.43 6.41
CA ALA A 157 -8.05 -7.98 5.40
C ALA A 157 -9.29 -8.65 6.04
N ALA A 158 -9.13 -9.34 7.17
CA ALA A 158 -10.24 -9.89 7.94
C ALA A 158 -11.16 -8.80 8.53
N ALA A 159 -10.61 -7.64 8.91
CA ALA A 159 -11.40 -6.49 9.35
C ALA A 159 -12.23 -5.90 8.20
N LEU A 160 -11.65 -5.79 7.00
CA LEU A 160 -12.38 -5.40 5.80
C LEU A 160 -13.53 -6.38 5.51
N ARG A 161 -13.26 -7.69 5.49
CA ARG A 161 -14.31 -8.72 5.32
C ARG A 161 -15.42 -8.57 6.36
N ARG A 162 -15.07 -8.36 7.63
CA ARG A 162 -16.07 -8.23 8.70
C ARG A 162 -16.98 -7.02 8.47
N ALA A 163 -16.41 -5.90 7.99
CA ALA A 163 -17.17 -4.70 7.69
C ALA A 163 -18.07 -4.87 6.46
N LEU A 164 -17.57 -5.50 5.40
CA LEU A 164 -18.30 -5.69 4.15
C LEU A 164 -19.26 -6.90 4.16
N GLY A 165 -19.00 -7.93 4.94
CA GLY A 165 -19.69 -9.22 4.80
C GLY A 165 -19.19 -10.05 3.60
N ASP A 166 -19.75 -11.26 3.46
CA ASP A 166 -19.44 -12.17 2.35
C ASP A 166 -20.74 -12.85 1.84
N PRO A 167 -21.26 -12.48 0.66
CA PRO A 167 -20.68 -11.51 -0.28
C PRO A 167 -20.81 -10.05 0.18
N PRO A 168 -19.94 -9.13 -0.30
CA PRO A 168 -20.10 -7.70 -0.05
C PRO A 168 -21.41 -7.17 -0.66
N PRO A 169 -22.05 -6.14 -0.05
CA PRO A 169 -23.20 -5.47 -0.63
C PRO A 169 -22.90 -4.99 -2.05
N ALA A 170 -23.87 -5.15 -2.96
CA ALA A 170 -23.71 -4.77 -4.36
C ALA A 170 -23.40 -3.27 -4.56
N ASP A 171 -23.74 -2.44 -3.58
CA ASP A 171 -23.50 -1.00 -3.55
C ASP A 171 -22.30 -0.58 -2.68
N ALA A 172 -21.61 -1.53 -2.00
CA ALA A 172 -20.49 -1.21 -1.12
C ALA A 172 -19.25 -0.75 -1.90
N VAL A 173 -18.99 -1.37 -3.04
CA VAL A 173 -17.90 -0.97 -3.94
C VAL A 173 -18.50 -0.20 -5.10
N ARG A 174 -18.21 1.10 -5.19
CA ARG A 174 -18.61 1.86 -6.36
C ARG A 174 -17.68 1.54 -7.51
N VAL A 175 -18.28 1.12 -8.62
CA VAL A 175 -17.59 0.95 -9.90
C VAL A 175 -17.00 2.30 -10.31
N ARG A 176 -15.68 2.45 -10.17
CA ARG A 176 -14.92 3.63 -10.58
C ARG A 176 -13.89 3.25 -11.62
N ARG A 177 -13.83 4.02 -12.69
CA ARG A 177 -12.97 3.70 -13.84
C ARG A 177 -11.60 4.33 -13.68
N ARG A 178 -10.59 3.68 -14.26
CA ARG A 178 -9.22 4.22 -14.39
C ARG A 178 -8.98 4.91 -15.73
N THR A 179 -9.96 4.83 -16.64
CA THR A 179 -9.88 5.42 -17.99
C THR A 179 -10.70 6.68 -18.05
N ALA A 180 -10.10 7.78 -18.51
CA ALA A 180 -10.80 9.04 -18.77
C ALA A 180 -11.84 8.89 -19.89
N ALA A 181 -12.95 9.64 -19.79
CA ALA A 181 -13.98 9.72 -20.82
C ALA A 181 -13.76 10.94 -21.73
N ASP A 182 -13.02 11.93 -21.23
CA ASP A 182 -12.67 13.14 -21.96
C ASP A 182 -11.27 13.67 -21.57
N ALA A 183 -10.84 14.72 -22.25
CA ALA A 183 -9.54 15.34 -22.01
C ALA A 183 -9.41 16.03 -20.64
N SER A 184 -10.52 16.43 -20.01
CA SER A 184 -10.50 17.05 -18.69
C SER A 184 -10.22 16.02 -17.61
N GLU A 185 -10.85 14.87 -17.69
CA GLU A 185 -10.60 13.75 -16.79
C GLU A 185 -9.20 13.16 -16.97
N GLN A 186 -8.70 13.11 -18.22
CA GLN A 186 -7.33 12.68 -18.46
C GLN A 186 -6.34 13.61 -17.75
N ARG A 187 -6.50 14.93 -17.88
CA ARG A 187 -5.65 15.90 -17.16
C ARG A 187 -5.74 15.74 -15.64
N LEU A 188 -6.89 15.35 -15.11
CA LEU A 188 -7.07 15.14 -13.68
C LEU A 188 -6.35 13.86 -13.21
N LEU A 189 -6.38 12.78 -14.01
CA LEU A 189 -5.59 11.57 -13.76
C LEU A 189 -4.09 11.88 -13.83
N ASP A 190 -3.64 12.58 -14.88
CA ASP A 190 -2.23 12.96 -15.06
C ASP A 190 -1.72 13.84 -13.90
N ALA A 191 -2.56 14.75 -13.40
CA ALA A 191 -2.24 15.60 -12.24
C ALA A 191 -2.12 14.79 -10.94
N GLY A 192 -3.02 13.83 -10.71
CA GLY A 192 -2.94 12.92 -9.56
C GLY A 192 -1.66 12.08 -9.61
N ASP A 193 -1.34 11.52 -10.78
CA ASP A 193 -0.14 10.70 -10.95
C ASP A 193 1.16 11.51 -10.77
N SER A 194 1.19 12.74 -11.29
CA SER A 194 2.29 13.68 -11.04
C SER A 194 2.42 14.05 -9.57
N GLY A 195 1.30 14.24 -8.87
CA GLY A 195 1.27 14.51 -7.44
C GLY A 195 1.84 13.36 -6.62
N TYR A 196 1.46 12.13 -6.96
CA TYR A 196 2.01 10.91 -6.37
C TYR A 196 3.52 10.78 -6.60
N ALA A 197 4.00 11.05 -7.81
CA ALA A 197 5.43 11.06 -8.12
C ALA A 197 6.21 12.06 -7.21
N VAL A 198 5.66 13.25 -6.98
CA VAL A 198 6.25 14.24 -6.07
C VAL A 198 6.30 13.73 -4.63
N VAL A 199 5.27 13.02 -4.16
CA VAL A 199 5.27 12.40 -2.83
C VAL A 199 6.37 11.35 -2.73
N ALA A 200 6.43 10.41 -3.68
CA ALA A 200 7.42 9.35 -3.70
C ALA A 200 8.87 9.90 -3.75
N ASP A 201 9.11 10.89 -4.62
CA ASP A 201 10.41 11.55 -4.71
C ASP A 201 10.80 12.27 -3.43
N ALA A 202 9.86 13.01 -2.81
CA ALA A 202 10.13 13.71 -1.56
C ALA A 202 10.42 12.72 -0.42
N LEU A 203 9.69 11.59 -0.34
CA LEU A 203 9.96 10.53 0.63
C LEU A 203 11.33 9.88 0.38
N ARG A 204 11.71 9.62 -0.87
CA ARG A 204 13.01 9.04 -1.24
C ARG A 204 14.16 9.92 -0.75
N GLN A 205 14.03 11.23 -0.98
CA GLN A 205 15.03 12.21 -0.53
C GLN A 205 15.07 12.33 0.99
N TRP A 206 13.91 12.27 1.66
CA TRP A 206 13.85 12.31 3.12
C TRP A 206 14.52 11.09 3.76
N LEU A 207 14.20 9.88 3.26
CA LEU A 207 14.71 8.63 3.80
C LEU A 207 16.19 8.38 3.45
N GLY A 208 16.68 8.92 2.33
CA GLY A 208 18.09 8.84 1.94
C GLY A 208 18.99 9.93 2.51
N ALA A 209 18.44 10.93 3.22
CA ALA A 209 19.22 12.04 3.75
C ALA A 209 20.04 11.65 4.99
N ALA A 210 21.37 11.71 4.88
CA ALA A 210 22.27 11.55 6.04
C ALA A 210 22.18 12.73 7.03
N ASP A 211 21.77 13.92 6.56
CA ASP A 211 21.57 15.11 7.39
C ASP A 211 20.10 15.24 7.83
N PRO A 212 19.80 15.17 9.14
CA PRO A 212 18.45 15.36 9.68
C PRO A 212 17.81 16.71 9.30
N PHE A 213 18.60 17.77 9.11
CA PHE A 213 18.09 19.09 8.75
C PHE A 213 17.63 19.17 7.30
N ALA A 214 18.43 18.62 6.38
CA ALA A 214 18.04 18.47 4.97
C ALA A 214 16.81 17.55 4.82
N GLY A 215 16.77 16.45 5.58
CA GLY A 215 15.62 15.53 5.60
C GLY A 215 14.32 16.20 6.08
N GLY A 216 14.40 17.17 7.00
CA GLY A 216 13.24 17.90 7.50
C GLY A 216 12.47 18.68 6.42
N GLY A 217 13.17 19.25 5.45
CA GLY A 217 12.55 19.97 4.32
C GLY A 217 11.76 19.05 3.39
N PHE A 218 12.34 17.91 3.02
CA PHE A 218 11.70 16.92 2.18
C PHE A 218 10.49 16.25 2.86
N ARG A 219 10.57 16.00 4.17
CA ARG A 219 9.42 15.53 4.94
C ARG A 219 8.24 16.51 4.88
N GLN A 220 8.50 17.82 5.03
CA GLN A 220 7.44 18.83 4.91
C GLN A 220 6.86 18.90 3.50
N LEU A 221 7.71 18.76 2.46
CA LEU A 221 7.26 18.68 1.08
C LEU A 221 6.36 17.46 0.86
N ALA A 222 6.75 16.28 1.32
CA ALA A 222 5.95 15.06 1.21
C ALA A 222 4.57 15.23 1.86
N VAL A 223 4.50 15.75 3.09
CA VAL A 223 3.22 15.99 3.79
C VAL A 223 2.32 16.96 3.02
N ARG A 224 2.87 18.05 2.46
CA ARG A 224 2.07 18.99 1.65
C ARG A 224 1.60 18.35 0.34
N ALA A 225 2.48 17.61 -0.33
CA ALA A 225 2.15 16.91 -1.56
C ALA A 225 1.07 15.84 -1.34
N MET A 226 1.11 15.10 -0.23
CA MET A 226 0.05 14.17 0.16
C MET A 226 -1.29 14.87 0.37
N GLY A 227 -1.31 16.05 0.99
CA GLY A 227 -2.53 16.84 1.15
C GLY A 227 -3.13 17.28 -0.19
N HIS A 228 -2.29 17.69 -1.14
CA HIS A 228 -2.76 18.02 -2.50
C HIS A 228 -3.20 16.78 -3.29
N LEU A 229 -2.53 15.64 -3.10
CA LEU A 229 -2.92 14.38 -3.70
C LEU A 229 -4.29 13.93 -3.18
N ASP A 230 -4.54 14.03 -1.87
CA ASP A 230 -5.86 13.77 -1.28
C ASP A 230 -6.98 14.64 -1.88
N GLU A 231 -6.72 15.93 -2.10
CA GLU A 231 -7.67 16.83 -2.77
C GLU A 231 -7.95 16.39 -4.21
N LEU A 232 -6.92 15.98 -4.96
CA LEU A 232 -7.07 15.48 -6.33
C LEU A 232 -7.82 14.15 -6.37
N ASP A 233 -7.53 13.24 -5.45
CA ASP A 233 -8.19 11.94 -5.34
C ASP A 233 -9.68 12.12 -5.02
N ARG A 234 -10.04 13.07 -4.15
CA ARG A 234 -11.45 13.45 -3.92
C ARG A 234 -12.13 14.02 -5.17
N LEU A 235 -11.44 14.86 -5.95
CA LEU A 235 -11.98 15.37 -7.22
C LEU A 235 -12.15 14.26 -8.26
N GLN A 236 -11.20 13.33 -8.36
CA GLN A 236 -11.28 12.15 -9.23
C GLN A 236 -12.47 11.28 -8.82
N ALA A 237 -12.60 11.02 -7.53
CA ALA A 237 -13.66 10.25 -6.93
C ALA A 237 -15.05 10.80 -7.26
N GLN A 238 -15.24 12.12 -7.15
CA GLN A 238 -16.48 12.83 -7.54
C GLN A 238 -16.81 12.66 -9.03
N ARG A 239 -15.81 12.38 -9.88
CA ARG A 239 -15.97 12.09 -11.32
C ARG A 239 -16.10 10.60 -11.63
N GLY A 240 -16.17 9.75 -10.61
CA GLY A 240 -16.22 8.30 -10.76
C GLY A 240 -14.91 7.69 -11.26
N LEU A 241 -13.78 8.37 -10.98
CA LEU A 241 -12.44 7.90 -11.31
C LEU A 241 -11.75 7.27 -10.09
N LEU A 242 -10.87 6.30 -10.33
CA LEU A 242 -9.87 5.86 -9.35
C LEU A 242 -8.54 6.57 -9.61
N PRO A 243 -7.74 6.83 -8.55
CA PRO A 243 -6.37 7.26 -8.73
C PRO A 243 -5.57 6.27 -9.57
N ALA A 244 -4.79 6.81 -10.52
CA ALA A 244 -4.02 6.01 -11.45
C ALA A 244 -2.86 5.30 -10.75
N PHE A 245 -2.11 6.05 -9.93
CA PHE A 245 -0.86 5.61 -9.30
C PHE A 245 0.04 4.87 -10.31
N THR A 246 0.28 5.41 -11.48
CA THR A 246 1.04 4.75 -12.56
C THR A 246 2.54 5.02 -12.52
N VAL A 247 3.00 6.10 -11.88
CA VAL A 247 4.43 6.31 -11.67
C VAL A 247 4.99 5.28 -10.67
N PRO A 248 6.17 4.68 -10.93
CA PRO A 248 6.83 3.77 -9.98
C PRO A 248 7.44 4.47 -8.76
#